data_AF-A0A3D0XL80-F1
#
_entry.id   AF-A0A3D0XL80-F1
#
_cell.length_a   1.000
_cell.length_b   1.000
_cell.length_c   1.000
_cell.angle_alpha   90.00
_cell.angle_beta   90.00
_cell.angle_gamma   90.00
#
_symmetry.space_group_name_H-M   'P 1'
#
loop_
_entity.id
_entity.type
_entity.pdbx_description
1 polymer ?
#
loop_
_entity_poly.entity_id
_entity_poly.type
_entity_poly.pdbx_seq_one_letter_code
_entity_poly.pdbx_strand_id
1 'polypeptide(L)'
;IGKKITVQGVVEGRDFTDPDDAVLILEHGIFCHFGKFARMAQAYADGETGWVDGFLVQCKPGKIVIRPALGRDPTAHFAPLRPTP
;
A
#
# COMPACT_ATOMS: atom_id res chain seq x y z
N ILE A 1 -3.24 7.29 -13.19
CA ILE A 1 -2.10 7.59 -12.28
C ILE A 1 -2.54 8.65 -11.28
N GLY A 2 -2.04 8.62 -10.04
CA GLY A 2 -2.32 9.60 -8.97
C GLY A 2 -3.65 9.42 -8.24
N LYS A 3 -4.45 8.41 -8.60
CA LYS A 3 -5.71 8.09 -7.91
C LYS A 3 -5.45 7.07 -6.79
N LYS A 4 -6.17 7.21 -5.68
CA LYS A 4 -6.23 6.18 -4.64
C LYS A 4 -6.99 4.97 -5.20
N ILE A 5 -6.40 3.80 -5.06
CA ILE A 5 -6.98 2.50 -5.42
C ILE A 5 -6.76 1.53 -4.26
N THR A 6 -7.55 0.46 -4.26
CA THR A 6 -7.28 -0.72 -3.44
C THR A 6 -6.80 -1.81 -4.38
N VAL A 7 -5.70 -2.48 -4.05
CA VAL A 7 -5.25 -3.69 -4.72
C VAL A 7 -5.45 -4.88 -3.80
N GLN A 8 -5.83 -6.00 -4.38
CA GLN A 8 -5.91 -7.30 -3.73
C GLN A 8 -4.96 -8.24 -4.45
N GLY A 9 -4.19 -9.02 -3.70
CA GLY A 9 -3.29 -10.01 -4.28
C GLY A 9 -2.72 -10.95 -3.23
N VAL A 10 -2.28 -12.12 -3.67
CA VAL A 10 -1.53 -13.04 -2.83
C VAL A 10 -0.11 -12.50 -2.67
N VAL A 11 0.43 -12.57 -1.46
CA VAL A 11 1.77 -12.09 -1.16
C VAL A 11 2.81 -13.08 -1.68
N GLU A 12 3.63 -12.62 -2.63
CA GLU A 12 4.72 -13.38 -3.23
C GLU A 12 6.04 -13.16 -2.48
N GLY A 13 6.21 -12.00 -1.86
CA GLY A 13 7.38 -11.72 -1.05
C GLY A 13 7.55 -10.25 -0.69
N ARG A 14 8.73 -9.92 -0.17
CA ARG A 14 9.11 -8.56 0.25
C ARG A 14 10.55 -8.27 -0.15
N ASP A 15 10.82 -7.02 -0.53
CA ASP A 15 12.16 -6.50 -0.73
C ASP A 15 12.44 -5.40 0.29
N PHE A 16 13.55 -5.54 1.02
CA PHE A 16 14.04 -4.60 2.03
C PHE A 16 15.49 -4.20 1.77
N THR A 17 15.98 -4.40 0.53
CA THR A 17 17.36 -4.08 0.15
C THR A 17 17.63 -2.58 0.26
N ASP A 18 16.64 -1.74 -0.07
CA ASP A 18 16.69 -0.29 0.15
C ASP A 18 16.13 0.04 1.56
N PRO A 19 16.95 0.61 2.47
CA PRO A 19 16.47 1.00 3.80
C PRO A 19 15.43 2.13 3.78
N ASP A 20 15.37 2.91 2.70
CA ASP A 20 14.40 3.99 2.52
C ASP A 20 13.13 3.53 1.78
N ASP A 21 13.09 2.29 1.29
CA ASP A 21 11.97 1.75 0.54
C ASP A 21 11.73 0.24 0.75
N ALA A 22 10.79 -0.06 1.64
CA ALA A 22 10.24 -1.39 1.81
C ALA A 22 9.19 -1.68 0.74
N VAL A 23 9.39 -2.77 -0.01
CA VAL A 23 8.47 -3.16 -1.08
C VAL A 23 7.79 -4.46 -0.72
N LEU A 24 6.45 -4.44 -0.70
CA LEU A 24 5.64 -5.67 -0.68
C LEU A 24 5.32 -6.06 -2.12
N ILE A 25 5.56 -7.32 -2.45
CA ILE A 25 5.35 -7.89 -3.77
C ILE A 25 4.13 -8.80 -3.69
N LEU A 26 3.09 -8.45 -4.45
CA LEU A 26 1.94 -9.32 -4.65
C LEU A 26 2.02 -9.93 -6.05
N GLU A 27 1.37 -11.09 -6.20
CA GLU A 27 1.25 -11.77 -7.49
C GLU A 27 0.76 -10.85 -8.61
N HIS A 28 0.99 -11.26 -9.86
CA HIS A 28 0.60 -10.53 -11.07
C HIS A 28 1.34 -9.17 -11.23
N GLY A 29 2.52 -9.04 -10.63
CA GLY A 29 3.42 -7.91 -10.83
C GLY A 29 2.95 -6.63 -10.14
N ILE A 30 2.39 -6.74 -8.94
CA ILE A 30 1.95 -5.61 -8.13
C ILE A 30 2.99 -5.32 -7.06
N PHE A 31 3.55 -4.11 -7.10
CA PHE A 31 4.58 -3.64 -6.17
C PHE A 31 4.01 -2.51 -5.30
N CYS A 32 4.02 -2.72 -4.00
CA CYS A 32 3.55 -1.75 -3.01
C CYS A 32 4.75 -1.16 -2.28
N HIS A 33 5.12 0.08 -2.63
CA HIS A 33 6.29 0.77 -2.09
C HIS A 33 5.93 1.53 -0.82
N PHE A 34 6.17 0.90 0.33
CA PHE A 34 5.89 1.44 1.66
C PHE A 34 6.90 2.52 2.10
N GLY A 35 7.97 2.80 1.34
CA GLY A 35 9.00 3.72 1.83
C GLY A 35 9.63 3.19 3.13
N LYS A 36 9.90 4.08 4.08
CA LYS A 36 10.52 3.73 5.38
C LYS A 36 9.67 2.85 6.30
N PHE A 37 8.43 2.52 5.93
CA PHE A 37 7.49 1.77 6.78
C PHE A 37 7.66 0.24 6.65
N ALA A 38 8.90 -0.27 6.79
CA ALA A 38 9.22 -1.69 6.63
C ALA A 38 8.37 -2.63 7.50
N ARG A 39 8.07 -2.23 8.74
CA ARG A 39 7.23 -3.00 9.66
C ARG A 39 5.82 -3.26 9.11
N MET A 40 5.28 -2.37 8.26
CA MET A 40 3.97 -2.56 7.64
C MET A 40 4.03 -3.65 6.57
N ALA A 41 5.06 -3.64 5.72
CA ALA A 41 5.25 -4.71 4.74
C ALA A 41 5.49 -6.08 5.40
N GLN A 42 6.23 -6.10 6.53
CA GLN A 42 6.47 -7.31 7.33
C GLN A 42 5.21 -7.92 7.97
N ALA A 43 4.14 -7.14 8.14
CA ALA A 43 2.91 -7.62 8.77
C ALA A 43 2.08 -8.53 7.86
N TYR A 44 2.32 -8.49 6.55
CA TYR A 44 1.74 -9.44 5.59
C TYR A 44 2.50 -10.76 5.69
N ALA A 45 1.84 -11.91 5.58
CA ALA A 45 2.48 -13.22 5.50
C ALA A 45 2.50 -13.75 4.05
N ASP A 46 3.52 -14.54 3.70
CA ASP A 46 3.64 -15.12 2.36
C ASP A 46 2.53 -16.13 2.09
N GLY A 47 2.00 -16.13 0.86
CA GLY A 47 0.89 -16.99 0.45
C GLY A 47 -0.50 -16.54 0.93
N GLU A 48 -0.59 -15.50 1.77
CA GLU A 48 -1.87 -14.94 2.19
C GLU A 48 -2.39 -13.88 1.21
N THR A 49 -3.71 -13.73 1.15
CA THR A 49 -4.34 -12.63 0.40
C THR A 49 -4.25 -11.34 1.21
N GLY A 50 -3.55 -10.35 0.67
CA GLY A 50 -3.45 -9.01 1.23
C GLY A 50 -4.32 -8.01 0.49
N TRP A 51 -4.77 -6.99 1.21
CA TRP A 51 -5.35 -5.77 0.64
C TRP A 51 -4.45 -4.59 0.96
N VAL A 52 -4.17 -3.76 -0.05
CA VAL A 52 -3.37 -2.55 0.11
C VAL A 52 -4.08 -1.38 -0.55
N ASP A 53 -4.39 -0.38 0.25
CA ASP A 53 -4.83 0.92 -0.23
C ASP A 53 -3.61 1.77 -0.58
N GLY A 54 -3.61 2.39 -1.75
CA GLY A 54 -2.51 3.27 -2.14
C GLY A 54 -2.79 4.11 -3.36
N PHE A 55 -1.89 5.06 -3.62
CA PHE A 55 -1.94 5.88 -4.82
C PHE A 55 -1.21 5.18 -5.97
N LEU A 56 -1.89 5.03 -7.11
CA LEU A 56 -1.31 4.43 -8.30
C LEU A 56 -0.21 5.31 -8.90
N VAL A 57 1.04 4.84 -8.90
CA VAL A 57 2.21 5.55 -9.42
C VAL A 57 2.55 5.08 -10.84
N GLN A 58 2.45 3.78 -11.10
CA GLN A 58 2.72 3.21 -12.41
C GLN A 58 1.70 2.11 -12.74
N CYS A 59 1.27 2.06 -14.01
CA CYS A 59 0.48 0.96 -14.54
C CYS A 59 1.00 0.62 -15.94
N LYS A 60 1.75 -0.48 -16.05
CA LYS A 60 2.23 -1.06 -17.30
C LYS A 60 1.89 -2.55 -17.30
N PRO A 61 1.77 -3.21 -18.47
CA PRO A 61 1.60 -4.66 -18.53
C PRO A 61 2.67 -5.38 -17.69
N GLY A 62 2.22 -6.24 -16.77
CA GLY A 62 3.10 -6.98 -15.85
C GLY A 62 3.79 -6.15 -14.75
N LYS A 63 3.48 -4.85 -14.63
CA LYS A 63 4.06 -3.99 -13.58
C LYS A 63 3.11 -2.87 -13.15
N ILE A 64 2.50 -3.06 -11.99
CA ILE A 64 1.68 -2.08 -11.29
C ILE A 64 2.45 -1.63 -10.06
N VAL A 65 2.54 -0.32 -9.85
CA VAL A 65 3.24 0.26 -8.69
C VAL A 65 2.28 1.17 -7.96
N ILE A 66 2.10 0.93 -6.66
CA ILE A 66 1.37 1.81 -5.76
C ILE A 66 2.25 2.30 -4.62
N ARG A 67 1.94 3.50 -4.12
CA ARG A 67 2.43 4.00 -2.83
C ARG A 67 1.33 3.83 -1.80
N PRO A 68 1.48 2.94 -0.81
CA PRO A 68 0.46 2.70 0.21
C PRO A 68 0.07 3.98 0.94
N ALA A 69 -1.23 4.16 1.14
CA ALA A 69 -1.80 5.25 1.92
C ALA A 69 -2.02 4.74 3.35
N LEU A 70 -1.13 5.11 4.26
CA LEU A 70 -1.15 4.64 5.64
C LEU A 70 -1.95 5.62 6.51
N GLY A 71 -3.11 5.17 6.98
CA GLY A 71 -3.94 5.92 7.91
C GLY A 71 -4.49 7.22 7.34
N ARG A 72 -4.90 8.10 8.26
CA ARG A 72 -5.38 9.45 7.93
C ARG A 72 -4.18 10.39 7.90
N ASP A 73 -4.15 11.30 6.92
CA ASP A 73 -3.26 12.45 6.98
C ASP A 73 -3.52 13.23 8.28
N PRO A 74 -2.55 13.33 9.20
CA PRO A 74 -2.74 14.01 10.48
C PRO A 74 -2.98 15.51 10.31
N THR A 75 -2.63 16.08 9.15
CA THR A 75 -2.87 17.49 8.81
C THR A 75 -4.22 17.72 8.15
N ALA A 76 -4.93 16.67 7.73
CA ALA A 76 -6.23 16.81 7.08
C ALA A 76 -7.33 17.17 8.08
N HIS A 77 -7.95 18.34 7.89
CA HIS A 77 -9.06 18.85 8.70
C HIS A 77 -10.10 17.76 9.02
N PHE A 78 -10.35 17.54 10.30
CA PHE A 78 -11.42 16.66 10.78
C PHE A 78 -12.42 17.45 11.62
N ALA A 79 -13.62 17.65 11.09
CA ALA A 79 -14.75 18.20 11.81
C ALA A 79 -15.89 17.17 11.77
N PRO A 80 -15.92 16.17 12.67
CA PRO A 80 -16.98 15.18 12.70
C PRO A 80 -18.33 15.89 12.97
N LEU A 81 -19.34 15.58 12.16
CA LEU A 81 -20.71 15.98 12.45
C LEU A 81 -21.17 15.24 13.71
N ARG A 82 -21.77 15.94 14.67
CA ARG A 82 -22.37 15.27 15.83
C ARG A 82 -23.50 14.38 15.32
N PRO A 83 -23.62 13.13 15.80
CA PRO A 83 -24.82 12.33 15.52
C PRO A 83 -26.04 13.12 16.02
N THR A 84 -27.04 13.29 15.16
CA THR A 84 -28.34 13.83 15.57
C THR A 84 -29.00 12.86 16.54
N PRO A 85 -29.58 13.36 17.65
CA PRO A 85 -30.24 12.53 18.65
C PRO A 85 -31.46 11.78 18.10
#